data_AF-A0A0K2RE60-F1
#
_entry.id   AF-A0A0K2RE60-F1
#
_cell.length_a   1.000
_cell.length_b   1.000
_cell.length_c   1.000
_cell.angle_alpha   90.00
_cell.angle_beta   90.00
_cell.angle_gamma   90.00
#
_symmetry.space_group_name_H-M   'P 1'
#
loop_
_entity.id
_entity.type
_entity.pdbx_description
1 polymer ?
#
loop_
_entity_poly.entity_id
_entity_poly.type
_entity_poly.pdbx_seq_one_letter_code
_entity_poly.pdbx_strand_id
1 'polypeptide(L)'
;MRVACPSADDAEALPIIARKSQIPVIADIHFQPKYVFAAIEAGCAAVRVNPGNIRKFDDQVKEIAAAARDHGTSIRIGVNAGPWSPAS
;
A
#
# COMPACT_ATOMS: atom_id res chain seq x y z
N MET A 1 -2.92 13.79 -3.93
CA MET A 1 -3.83 13.58 -2.77
C MET A 1 -3.46 12.27 -2.09
N ARG A 2 -3.59 12.17 -0.77
CA ARG A 2 -3.46 10.89 -0.05
C ARG A 2 -4.83 10.46 0.47
N VAL A 3 -5.21 9.20 0.24
CA VAL A 3 -6.49 8.61 0.68
C VAL A 3 -6.22 7.40 1.57
N ALA A 4 -6.97 7.28 2.66
CA ALA A 4 -6.88 6.10 3.52
C ALA A 4 -7.60 4.91 2.87
N CYS A 5 -7.03 3.71 3.01
CA CYS A 5 -7.63 2.47 2.52
C CYS A 5 -7.62 1.41 3.63
N PRO A 6 -8.53 1.53 4.63
CA PRO A 6 -8.63 0.58 5.74
C PRO A 6 -9.40 -0.70 5.40
N SER A 7 -10.28 -0.70 4.39
CA SER A 7 -11.19 -1.80 4.07
C SER A 7 -11.12 -2.26 2.62
N ALA A 8 -11.85 -3.34 2.31
CA ALA A 8 -11.94 -3.88 0.95
C ALA A 8 -12.68 -2.92 0.02
N ASP A 9 -13.79 -2.36 0.48
CA ASP A 9 -14.59 -1.37 -0.25
C ASP A 9 -13.74 -0.15 -0.65
N ASP A 10 -12.82 0.28 0.21
CA ASP A 10 -11.90 1.37 -0.10
C ASP A 10 -10.92 0.98 -1.22
N ALA A 11 -10.39 -0.25 -1.18
CA ALA A 11 -9.49 -0.78 -2.20
C ALA A 11 -10.21 -0.92 -3.56
N GLU A 12 -11.45 -1.40 -3.54
CA GLU A 12 -12.31 -1.54 -4.73
C GLU A 12 -12.68 -0.18 -5.35
N ALA A 13 -12.71 0.89 -4.56
CA ALA A 13 -12.94 2.24 -5.05
C ALA A 13 -11.73 2.87 -5.75
N LEU A 14 -10.50 2.40 -5.45
CA LEU A 14 -9.25 3.00 -5.95
C LEU A 14 -9.17 3.12 -7.48
N PRO A 15 -9.56 2.13 -8.31
CA PRO A 15 -9.46 2.26 -9.77
C PRO A 15 -10.26 3.43 -10.32
N ILE A 16 -11.47 3.65 -9.78
CA ILE A 16 -12.32 4.77 -10.22
C ILE A 16 -11.73 6.09 -9.74
N ILE A 17 -11.24 6.15 -8.50
CA ILE A 17 -10.62 7.34 -7.91
C ILE A 17 -9.35 7.73 -8.69
N ALA A 18 -8.43 6.80 -8.89
CA ALA A 18 -7.18 7.01 -9.61
C ALA A 18 -7.43 7.48 -11.05
N ARG A 19 -8.36 6.84 -11.76
CA ARG A 19 -8.70 7.20 -13.15
C ARG A 19 -9.37 8.57 -13.27
N LYS A 20 -10.23 8.96 -12.31
CA LYS A 20 -10.97 10.22 -12.38
C LYS A 20 -10.21 11.40 -11.76
N SER A 21 -9.18 11.14 -10.96
CA SER A 21 -8.43 12.18 -10.27
C SER A 21 -7.59 12.99 -11.27
N GLN A 22 -7.64 14.32 -11.15
CA GLN A 22 -6.79 15.23 -11.92
C GLN A 22 -5.36 15.34 -11.34
N ILE A 23 -5.11 14.73 -10.18
CA ILE A 23 -3.83 14.74 -9.49
C ILE A 23 -3.41 13.32 -9.08
N PRO A 24 -2.11 13.05 -8.90
CA PRO A 24 -1.65 11.74 -8.44
C PRO A 24 -2.31 11.31 -7.11
N VAL A 25 -2.80 10.08 -7.10
CA VAL A 25 -3.42 9.45 -5.92
C VAL A 25 -2.38 8.60 -5.20
N ILE A 26 -2.30 8.79 -3.88
CA ILE A 26 -1.45 8.00 -2.99
C ILE A 26 -2.36 7.21 -2.04
N ALA A 27 -2.31 5.89 -2.10
CA ALA A 27 -3.04 5.03 -1.17
C ALA A 27 -2.28 4.90 0.16
N ASP A 28 -2.96 5.11 1.28
CA ASP A 28 -2.41 4.96 2.63
C ASP A 28 -2.99 3.72 3.31
N ILE A 29 -2.14 2.70 3.49
CA ILE A 29 -2.55 1.34 3.84
C ILE A 29 -1.87 0.91 5.14
N HIS A 30 -2.70 0.47 6.08
CA HIS A 30 -2.26 -0.13 7.34
C HIS A 30 -2.31 -1.67 7.21
N PHE A 31 -1.13 -2.28 7.13
CA PHE A 31 -0.83 -3.71 7.15
C PHE A 31 -1.88 -4.67 6.52
N GLN A 32 -2.17 -4.50 5.22
CA GLN A 32 -2.90 -5.49 4.43
C GLN A 32 -2.26 -5.60 3.04
N PRO A 33 -1.36 -6.57 2.81
CA PRO A 33 -0.66 -6.67 1.53
C PRO A 33 -1.59 -6.81 0.32
N LYS A 34 -2.72 -7.50 0.48
CA LYS A 34 -3.77 -7.56 -0.55
C LYS A 34 -4.20 -6.18 -1.06
N TYR A 35 -4.28 -5.19 -0.18
CA TYR A 35 -4.66 -3.82 -0.56
C TYR A 35 -3.49 -3.06 -1.19
N VAL A 36 -2.26 -3.41 -0.84
CA VAL A 36 -1.07 -2.86 -1.50
C VAL A 36 -1.07 -3.26 -2.98
N PHE A 37 -1.28 -4.54 -3.28
CA PHE A 37 -1.42 -5.01 -4.67
C PHE A 37 -2.62 -4.36 -5.36
N ALA A 38 -3.79 -4.34 -4.72
CA ALA A 38 -4.97 -3.69 -5.28
C ALA A 38 -4.72 -2.20 -5.62
N ALA A 39 -3.99 -1.47 -4.78
CA ALA A 39 -3.66 -0.06 -5.04
C ALA A 39 -2.68 0.11 -6.21
N ILE A 40 -1.72 -0.81 -6.37
CA ILE A 40 -0.80 -0.84 -7.51
C ILE A 40 -1.58 -1.10 -8.79
N GLU A 41 -2.40 -2.16 -8.82
CA GLU A 41 -3.23 -2.53 -9.98
C GLU A 41 -4.27 -1.47 -10.33
N ALA A 42 -4.79 -0.76 -9.33
CA ALA A 42 -5.71 0.36 -9.51
C ALA A 42 -5.08 1.58 -10.20
N GLY A 43 -3.76 1.61 -10.40
CA GLY A 43 -3.05 2.74 -11.01
C GLY A 43 -2.79 3.89 -10.04
N CYS A 44 -2.70 3.62 -8.73
CA CYS A 44 -2.22 4.64 -7.80
C CYS A 44 -0.77 5.01 -8.14
N ALA A 45 -0.46 6.31 -8.09
CA ALA A 45 0.89 6.79 -8.37
C ALA A 45 1.87 6.40 -7.25
N ALA A 46 1.39 6.26 -6.02
CA ALA A 46 2.16 5.73 -4.92
C ALA A 46 1.32 4.96 -3.91
N VAL A 47 1.96 4.07 -3.15
CA VAL A 47 1.38 3.42 -1.97
C VAL A 47 2.27 3.72 -0.77
N ARG A 48 1.68 4.28 0.29
CA ARG A 48 2.30 4.41 1.60
C ARG A 48 1.82 3.25 2.47
N VAL A 49 2.76 2.44 2.92
CA VAL A 49 2.49 1.26 3.75
C VAL A 49 2.99 1.51 5.17
N ASN A 50 2.12 1.28 6.14
CA ASN A 50 2.50 1.17 7.54
C ASN A 50 2.32 -0.30 7.97
N PRO A 51 3.42 -1.07 8.11
CA PRO A 51 3.31 -2.51 8.29
C PRO A 51 2.97 -2.94 9.72
N GLY A 52 3.07 -2.07 10.74
CA GLY A 52 2.81 -2.44 12.15
C GLY A 52 3.83 -3.43 12.73
N ASN A 53 3.91 -4.64 12.17
CA ASN A 53 4.95 -5.66 12.40
C ASN A 53 5.73 -5.90 11.10
N ILE A 54 7.04 -5.64 11.13
CA ILE A 54 7.90 -5.72 9.94
C ILE A 54 8.05 -7.14 9.39
N ARG A 55 8.01 -8.19 10.22
CA ARG A 55 8.36 -9.57 9.79
C ARG A 55 7.43 -10.13 8.73
N LYS A 56 6.11 -10.06 8.96
CA LYS A 56 5.11 -10.54 8.00
C LYS A 56 5.10 -9.71 6.71
N PHE A 57 5.53 -8.45 6.79
CA PHE A 57 5.65 -7.60 5.62
C PHE A 57 6.90 -7.97 4.81
N ASP A 58 8.01 -8.27 5.49
CA ASP A 58 9.30 -8.64 4.89
C ASP A 58 9.18 -9.80 3.89
N ASP A 59 8.40 -10.82 4.24
CA ASP A 59 8.11 -11.99 3.38
C ASP A 59 7.47 -11.63 2.03
N GLN A 60 6.87 -10.44 1.90
CA GLN A 60 6.16 -9.99 0.71
C GLN A 60 6.77 -8.74 0.05
N VAL A 61 7.87 -8.22 0.62
CA VAL A 61 8.53 -7.01 0.09
C VAL A 61 8.98 -7.24 -1.36
N LYS A 62 9.47 -8.43 -1.68
CA LYS A 62 10.01 -8.75 -3.01
C LYS A 62 8.91 -8.70 -4.08
N GLU A 63 7.76 -9.31 -3.82
CA GLU A 63 6.61 -9.33 -4.73
C GLU A 63 6.01 -7.93 -4.86
N ILE A 64 5.87 -7.20 -3.75
CA ILE A 64 5.38 -5.81 -3.76
C ILE A 64 6.30 -4.91 -4.59
N ALA A 65 7.62 -5.02 -4.40
CA ALA A 65 8.59 -4.22 -5.14
C ALA A 65 8.59 -4.54 -6.64
N ALA A 66 8.44 -5.82 -7.01
CA ALA A 66 8.32 -6.23 -8.40
C ALA A 66 7.04 -5.65 -9.04
N ALA A 67 5.88 -5.86 -8.41
CA ALA A 67 4.60 -5.35 -8.91
C ALA A 67 4.62 -3.81 -9.05
N ALA A 68 5.15 -3.11 -8.05
CA ALA A 68 5.25 -1.66 -8.08
C ALA A 68 6.14 -1.14 -9.21
N ARG A 69 7.29 -1.78 -9.45
CA ARG A 69 8.17 -1.46 -10.58
C ARG A 69 7.44 -1.66 -11.91
N ASP A 70 6.76 -2.79 -12.07
CA ASP A 70 6.13 -3.16 -13.33
C ASP A 70 4.95 -2.22 -13.68
N HIS A 71 4.32 -1.60 -12.66
CA HIS A 71 3.24 -0.62 -12.82
C HIS A 71 3.69 0.85 -12.74
N GLY A 72 4.98 1.12 -12.49
CA GLY A 72 5.49 2.48 -12.29
C GLY A 72 4.97 3.17 -11.01
N THR A 73 4.53 2.39 -10.02
CA THR A 73 4.01 2.89 -8.74
C THR A 73 5.14 3.05 -7.73
N SER A 74 5.23 4.20 -7.06
CA SER A 74 6.21 4.41 -5.98
C SER A 74 5.72 3.77 -4.67
N ILE A 75 6.60 3.08 -3.92
CA ILE A 75 6.28 2.51 -2.61
C ILE A 75 7.05 3.26 -1.52
N ARG A 76 6.33 3.68 -0.47
CA ARG A 76 6.92 4.24 0.76
C ARG A 76 6.54 3.40 1.97
N ILE A 77 7.52 2.78 2.61
CA ILE A 77 7.32 2.01 3.84
C ILE A 77 7.65 2.92 5.03
N GLY A 78 6.63 3.24 5.83
CA GLY A 78 6.80 4.01 7.06
C GLY A 78 6.96 3.06 8.24
N VAL A 79 8.17 2.88 8.75
CA VAL A 79 8.43 2.13 9.98
C VAL A 79 8.37 3.09 11.16
N ASN A 80 7.39 2.90 12.05
CA ASN A 80 7.36 3.61 13.32
C ASN A 80 8.11 2.77 14.36
N ALA A 81 9.03 3.39 15.11
CA ALA A 81 9.74 2.76 16.24
C ALA A 81 8.84 2.60 17.48
N GLY A 82 7.64 2.03 17.30
CA GLY A 82 6.76 1.63 18.40
C GLY A 82 7.20 0.30 19.01
N PRO A 83 7.03 0.09 20.33
CA PRO A 83 7.69 -1.00 21.05
C PRO A 83 7.12 -2.37 20.67
N TRP A 84 8.03 -3.28 20.31
CA TRP A 84 7.96 -4.73 20.49
C TRP A 84 6.60 -5.43 20.39
N SER A 85 6.44 -6.26 19.35
CA SER A 85 5.63 -7.47 19.46
C SER A 85 6.56 -8.67 19.26
N PRO A 86 6.99 -9.37 20.33
CA PRO A 86 7.74 -10.60 20.18
C PRO A 86 6.82 -11.65 19.54
N ALA A 87 7.27 -12.25 18.44
CA ALA A 87 6.62 -13.44 17.91
C ALA A 87 6.68 -14.52 19.01
N SER A 88 5.51 -15.00 19.42
CA SER A 88 5.37 -16.28 20.12
C SER A 88 5.33 -17.41 19.09
#